data_AF-A0A1D1ZMI7-F1
#
_entry.id   AF-A0A1D1ZMI7-F1
#
_cell.length_a   1.000
_cell.length_b   1.000
_cell.length_c   1.000
_cell.angle_alpha   90.00
_cell.angle_beta   90.00
_cell.angle_gamma   90.00
#
_symmetry.space_group_name_H-M   'P 1'
#
loop_
_entity.id
_entity.type
_entity.pdbx_description
1 polymer ?
#
loop_
_entity_poly.entity_id
_entity_poly.type
_entity_poly.pdbx_seq_one_letter_code
_entity_poly.pdbx_strand_id
1 'polypeptide(L)'
;MTEIPPDEVSTQLMNQFLEKCDVAIFVYDSSDEFSWMQVLDIYWKVSRLAENNGFNLQYLFVAAKSDLEQKKFIQEDSSRVCNHMNLRPPMFVNHKLRGRTVFQIILLAAQRPDRNILSRKAKWINFVLYSFSVGVTMLGGLAAIHLRKNKNMKERRQNQKLSHT
;
A
#
# COMPACT_ATOMS: atom_id res chain seq x y z
N MET A 1 -2.14 -23.72 10.69
CA MET A 1 -2.13 -22.24 10.51
C MET A 1 -1.37 -21.69 11.69
N THR A 2 -0.22 -21.06 11.45
CA THR A 2 0.64 -20.52 12.52
C THR A 2 0.55 -19.01 12.48
N GLU A 3 0.14 -18.40 13.59
CA GLU A 3 0.11 -16.96 13.76
C GLU A 3 1.48 -16.49 14.27
N ILE A 4 2.00 -15.39 13.71
CA ILE A 4 3.26 -14.80 14.14
C ILE A 4 2.93 -13.39 14.64
N PRO A 5 3.10 -13.08 15.94
CA PRO A 5 2.88 -11.75 16.48
C PRO A 5 3.86 -10.76 15.85
N PRO A 6 3.47 -9.51 15.55
CA PRO A 6 4.34 -8.51 14.92
C PRO A 6 5.66 -8.26 15.67
N ASP A 7 5.66 -8.44 17.00
CA ASP A 7 6.76 -8.08 17.89
C ASP A 7 7.79 -9.21 18.09
N GLU A 8 7.48 -10.46 17.70
CA GLU A 8 8.34 -11.65 17.90
C GLU A 8 9.00 -12.17 16.62
N VAL A 9 9.02 -11.32 15.60
CA VAL A 9 9.43 -11.63 14.23
C VAL A 9 10.97 -11.65 14.12
N SER A 10 11.64 -12.61 14.77
CA SER A 10 13.05 -12.85 14.46
C SER A 10 13.16 -13.43 13.05
N THR A 11 14.16 -12.99 12.28
CA THR A 11 14.39 -13.42 10.90
C THR A 11 14.48 -14.94 10.77
N GLN A 12 15.00 -15.61 11.80
CA GLN A 12 15.21 -17.05 11.82
C GLN A 12 13.90 -17.82 11.99
N LEU A 13 13.01 -17.36 12.87
CA LEU A 13 11.66 -17.92 13.03
C LEU A 13 10.83 -17.72 11.77
N MET A 14 10.85 -16.51 11.19
CA MET A 14 10.18 -16.26 9.91
C MET A 14 10.66 -17.23 8.84
N ASN A 15 11.97 -17.42 8.67
CA ASN A 15 12.48 -18.33 7.65
C ASN A 15 11.96 -19.76 7.83
N GLN A 16 11.94 -20.28 9.07
CA GLN A 16 11.42 -21.63 9.35
C GLN A 16 9.93 -21.79 9.04
N PHE A 17 9.15 -20.73 9.24
CA PHE A 17 7.72 -20.75 8.88
C PHE A 17 7.51 -20.59 7.37
N LEU A 18 8.21 -19.65 6.74
CA LEU A 18 8.06 -19.34 5.33
C LEU A 18 8.51 -20.50 4.42
N GLU A 19 9.52 -21.26 4.82
CA GLU A 19 9.97 -22.46 4.09
C GLU A 19 8.85 -23.52 3.95
N LYS A 20 7.94 -23.58 4.92
CA LYS A 20 6.86 -24.59 4.99
C LYS A 20 5.50 -24.06 4.54
N CYS A 21 5.43 -22.79 4.12
CA CYS A 21 4.20 -22.14 3.73
C CYS A 21 4.10 -22.03 2.21
N ASP A 22 2.90 -22.21 1.66
CA ASP A 22 2.60 -21.91 0.25
C ASP A 22 2.00 -20.50 0.07
N VAL A 23 1.39 -19.97 1.15
CA VAL A 23 0.66 -18.70 1.13
C VAL A 23 0.96 -17.89 2.40
N ALA A 24 1.34 -16.62 2.22
CA ALA A 24 1.41 -15.61 3.26
C ALA A 24 0.17 -14.72 3.18
N ILE A 25 -0.51 -14.55 4.32
CA ILE A 25 -1.74 -13.77 4.43
C ILE A 25 -1.46 -12.60 5.36
N PHE A 26 -1.75 -11.39 4.90
CA PHE A 26 -1.59 -10.17 5.68
C PHE A 26 -2.96 -9.58 5.96
N VAL A 27 -3.30 -9.45 7.24
CA VAL A 27 -4.62 -9.02 7.70
C VAL A 27 -4.50 -7.65 8.35
N TYR A 28 -5.28 -6.69 7.88
CA TYR A 28 -5.34 -5.34 8.45
C TYR A 28 -6.80 -4.96 8.75
N ASP A 29 -7.00 -4.00 9.63
CA ASP A 29 -8.30 -3.43 9.94
C ASP A 29 -8.62 -2.35 8.91
N SER A 30 -9.69 -2.54 8.13
CA SER A 30 -10.05 -1.60 7.07
C SER A 30 -10.53 -0.23 7.56
N SER A 31 -10.78 -0.08 8.86
CA SER A 31 -11.07 1.20 9.50
C SER A 31 -9.83 1.92 10.04
N ASP A 32 -8.68 1.23 10.13
CA ASP A 32 -7.45 1.76 10.69
C ASP A 32 -6.32 1.84 9.64
N GLU A 33 -5.91 3.07 9.33
CA GLU A 33 -4.84 3.36 8.38
C GLU A 33 -3.48 2.89 8.89
N PHE A 34 -3.26 2.95 10.21
CA PHE A 34 -2.00 2.52 10.78
C PHE A 34 -1.82 1.01 10.64
N SER A 35 -2.89 0.22 10.82
CA SER A 35 -2.88 -1.21 10.56
C SER A 35 -2.52 -1.56 9.11
N TRP A 36 -3.00 -0.79 8.12
CA TRP A 36 -2.64 -0.96 6.71
C TRP A 36 -1.15 -0.71 6.47
N MET A 37 -0.62 0.39 7.02
CA MET A 37 0.79 0.76 6.87
C MET A 37 1.73 -0.27 7.51
N GLN A 38 1.38 -0.77 8.70
CA GLN A 38 2.15 -1.82 9.37
C GLN A 38 2.17 -3.13 8.57
N VAL A 39 1.01 -3.56 8.08
CA VAL A 39 0.90 -4.76 7.27
C VAL A 39 1.72 -4.65 5.98
N LEU A 40 1.76 -3.47 5.37
CA LEU A 40 2.57 -3.22 4.19
C LEU A 40 4.07 -3.34 4.51
N ASP A 41 4.54 -2.81 5.64
CA ASP A 41 5.93 -2.98 6.09
C ASP A 41 6.29 -4.46 6.34
N ILE A 42 5.41 -5.22 6.99
CA ILE A 42 5.59 -6.66 7.22
C ILE A 42 5.65 -7.42 5.89
N TYR A 43 4.76 -7.10 4.94
CA TYR A 43 4.79 -7.68 3.60
C TYR A 43 6.15 -7.50 2.94
N TRP A 44 6.75 -6.31 2.99
CA TRP A 44 8.06 -6.06 2.40
C TRP A 44 9.17 -6.88 3.05
N LYS A 45 9.14 -7.03 4.38
CA LYS A 45 10.12 -7.87 5.10
C LYS A 45 9.98 -9.32 4.68
N VAL A 46 8.76 -9.85 4.66
CA VAL A 46 8.46 -11.24 4.30
C VAL A 46 8.81 -11.51 2.83
N SER A 47 8.43 -10.62 1.91
CA SER A 47 8.69 -10.80 0.48
C SER A 47 10.18 -10.79 0.17
N ARG A 48 10.94 -9.89 0.80
CA ARG A 48 12.40 -9.82 0.64
C ARG A 48 13.08 -11.06 1.19
N LEU A 49 12.64 -11.57 2.34
CA LEU A 49 13.19 -12.80 2.91
C LEU A 49 12.88 -14.02 2.04
N ALA A 50 11.64 -14.14 1.58
CA ALA A 50 11.23 -15.20 0.67
C ALA A 50 12.04 -15.18 -0.63
N GLU A 51 12.23 -14.01 -1.24
CA GLU A 51 13.06 -13.86 -2.43
C GLU A 51 14.52 -14.26 -2.18
N ASN A 52 15.12 -13.80 -1.08
CA ASN A 52 16.52 -14.09 -0.76
C ASN A 52 16.77 -15.59 -0.53
N ASN A 53 15.79 -16.29 0.04
CA ASN A 53 15.88 -17.72 0.33
C ASN A 53 15.31 -18.61 -0.79
N GLY A 54 14.76 -18.02 -1.85
CA GLY A 54 14.13 -18.75 -2.97
C GLY A 54 12.78 -19.39 -2.62
N PHE A 55 12.08 -18.92 -1.59
CA PHE A 55 10.76 -19.42 -1.22
C PHE A 55 9.69 -18.96 -2.21
N ASN A 56 8.84 -19.89 -2.64
CA ASN A 56 7.78 -19.61 -3.60
C ASN A 56 6.44 -19.39 -2.91
N LEU A 57 6.23 -18.18 -2.41
CA LEU A 57 5.02 -17.80 -1.68
C LEU A 57 4.00 -17.05 -2.56
N GLN A 58 2.72 -17.36 -2.34
CA GLN A 58 1.63 -16.46 -2.68
C GLN A 58 1.38 -15.45 -1.57
N TYR A 59 0.92 -14.25 -1.94
CA TYR A 59 0.67 -13.17 -0.99
C TYR A 59 -0.76 -12.70 -1.15
N LEU A 60 -1.49 -12.64 -0.04
CA LEU A 60 -2.89 -12.20 -0.01
C LEU A 60 -3.08 -11.14 1.06
N PHE A 61 -3.76 -10.05 0.72
CA PHE A 61 -4.18 -9.03 1.67
C PHE A 61 -5.66 -9.25 2.04
N VAL A 62 -5.96 -9.14 3.34
CA VAL A 62 -7.30 -9.26 3.89
C VAL A 62 -7.61 -8.01 4.69
N ALA A 63 -8.61 -7.27 4.24
CA ALA A 63 -9.14 -6.09 4.89
C ALA A 63 -10.29 -6.53 5.81
N ALA A 64 -9.99 -6.71 7.10
CA ALA A 64 -10.96 -7.10 8.11
C ALA A 64 -11.84 -5.92 8.55
N LYS A 65 -12.94 -6.25 9.23
CA LYS A 65 -13.93 -5.29 9.75
C LYS A 65 -14.49 -4.34 8.69
N SER A 66 -14.71 -4.85 7.47
CA SER A 66 -15.19 -4.04 6.33
C SER A 66 -16.62 -3.51 6.49
N ASP A 67 -17.32 -3.90 7.55
CA ASP A 67 -18.62 -3.39 7.96
C ASP A 67 -18.56 -2.12 8.80
N LEU A 68 -17.42 -1.81 9.41
CA LEU A 68 -17.19 -0.50 10.02
C LEU A 68 -17.10 0.55 8.92
N GLU A 69 -17.32 1.84 9.24
CA GLU A 69 -17.17 2.91 8.26
C GLU A 69 -15.74 2.89 7.69
N GLN A 70 -15.60 2.25 6.53
CA GLN A 70 -14.34 2.14 5.86
C GLN A 70 -13.93 3.52 5.40
N LYS A 71 -12.69 3.88 5.71
CA LYS A 71 -12.06 5.02 5.05
C LYS A 71 -11.93 4.64 3.57
N LYS A 72 -12.75 5.24 2.70
CA LYS A 72 -12.71 5.01 1.23
C LYS A 72 -11.28 5.08 0.67
N PHE A 73 -10.48 5.96 1.25
CA PHE A 73 -9.05 6.08 0.97
C PHE A 73 -8.28 4.76 1.16
N ILE A 74 -8.48 4.03 2.25
CA ILE A 74 -7.80 2.75 2.50
C ILE A 74 -8.23 1.70 1.47
N GLN A 75 -9.51 1.63 1.13
CA GLN A 75 -10.02 0.69 0.13
C GLN A 75 -9.40 0.93 -1.26
N GLU A 76 -9.38 2.19 -1.70
CA GLU A 76 -8.79 2.59 -2.99
C GLU A 76 -7.27 2.42 -3.00
N ASP A 77 -6.61 2.86 -1.93
CA ASP A 77 -5.15 2.82 -1.83
C ASP A 77 -4.63 1.37 -1.78
N SER A 78 -5.21 0.53 -0.91
CA SER A 78 -4.82 -0.88 -0.81
C SER A 78 -5.04 -1.65 -2.12
N SER A 79 -6.12 -1.37 -2.85
CA SER A 79 -6.38 -1.95 -4.18
C SER A 79 -5.35 -1.49 -5.22
N ARG A 80 -5.03 -0.19 -5.23
CA ARG A 80 -4.04 0.40 -6.13
C ARG A 80 -2.65 -0.15 -5.88
N VAL A 81 -2.24 -0.23 -4.62
CA VAL A 81 -0.96 -0.77 -4.18
C VAL A 81 -0.84 -2.25 -4.58
N CYS A 82 -1.86 -3.08 -4.32
CA CYS A 82 -1.85 -4.49 -4.73
C CYS A 82 -1.73 -4.66 -6.24
N ASN A 83 -2.53 -3.93 -7.03
CA ASN A 83 -2.46 -3.97 -8.49
C ASN A 83 -1.07 -3.59 -9.01
N HIS A 84 -0.47 -2.54 -8.43
CA HIS A 84 0.86 -2.08 -8.79
C HIS A 84 1.94 -3.14 -8.51
N MET A 85 1.76 -3.92 -7.44
CA MET A 85 2.62 -5.03 -7.05
C MET A 85 2.33 -6.34 -7.81
N ASN A 86 1.40 -6.34 -8.78
CA ASN A 86 0.86 -7.54 -9.44
C ASN A 86 0.31 -8.58 -8.46
N LEU A 87 -0.26 -8.12 -7.35
CA LEU A 87 -0.95 -8.96 -6.39
C LEU A 87 -2.45 -8.91 -6.63
N ARG A 88 -3.14 -9.92 -6.12
CA ARG A 88 -4.60 -9.91 -6.07
C ARG A 88 -5.07 -8.71 -5.22
N PRO A 89 -6.16 -8.02 -5.61
CA PRO A 89 -6.76 -6.99 -4.77
C PRO A 89 -7.10 -7.51 -3.36
N PRO A 90 -7.13 -6.63 -2.34
CA PRO A 90 -7.47 -7.02 -0.98
C PRO A 90 -8.86 -7.65 -0.90
N MET A 91 -8.98 -8.69 -0.08
CA MET A 91 -10.28 -9.28 0.25
C MET A 91 -10.92 -8.53 1.41
N PHE A 92 -12.08 -7.92 1.16
CA PHE A 92 -12.83 -7.22 2.19
C PHE A 92 -13.75 -8.18 2.94
N VAL A 93 -13.48 -8.36 4.23
CA VAL A 93 -14.17 -9.33 5.08
C VAL A 93 -14.81 -8.60 6.25
N ASN A 94 -16.07 -8.93 6.51
CA ASN A 94 -16.81 -8.50 7.67
C ASN A 94 -17.47 -9.70 8.35
N HIS A 95 -18.02 -9.47 9.54
CA HIS A 95 -18.70 -10.53 10.32
C HIS A 95 -19.92 -11.14 9.61
N LYS A 96 -20.52 -10.44 8.62
CA LYS A 96 -21.70 -10.89 7.85
C LYS A 96 -21.30 -11.80 6.68
N LEU A 97 -20.13 -11.58 6.10
CA LEU A 97 -19.50 -12.46 5.12
C LEU A 97 -19.02 -13.72 5.86
N ARG A 98 -19.87 -14.75 5.87
CA ARG A 98 -19.52 -16.07 6.43
C ARG A 98 -18.16 -16.52 5.88
N GLY A 99 -17.18 -16.73 6.75
CA GLY A 99 -15.76 -16.95 6.42
C GLY A 99 -15.42 -18.09 5.43
N ARG A 100 -16.42 -18.87 4.97
CA ARG A 100 -16.27 -19.90 3.93
C ARG A 100 -15.61 -19.38 2.65
N THR A 101 -15.85 -18.11 2.27
CA THR A 101 -15.27 -17.53 1.05
C THR A 101 -13.76 -17.29 1.19
N VAL A 102 -13.28 -16.88 2.36
CA VAL A 102 -11.85 -16.59 2.59
C VAL A 102 -11.04 -17.87 2.56
N PHE A 103 -11.49 -18.93 3.26
CA PHE A 103 -10.81 -20.22 3.25
C PHE A 103 -10.74 -20.83 1.86
N GLN A 104 -11.79 -20.73 1.05
CA GLN A 104 -11.77 -21.21 -0.33
C GLN A 104 -10.75 -20.46 -1.18
N ILE A 105 -10.64 -19.14 -1.04
CA ILE A 105 -9.66 -18.34 -1.79
C ILE A 105 -8.22 -18.69 -1.35
N ILE A 106 -8.00 -18.94 -0.06
CA ILE A 106 -6.71 -19.41 0.46
C ILE A 106 -6.36 -20.78 -0.13
N LEU A 107 -7.31 -21.73 -0.13
CA LEU A 107 -7.11 -23.06 -0.73
C LEU A 107 -6.78 -22.96 -2.22
N LEU A 108 -7.49 -22.11 -2.96
CA LEU A 108 -7.22 -21.87 -4.38
C LEU A 108 -5.84 -21.24 -4.61
N ALA A 109 -5.41 -20.32 -3.74
CA ALA A 109 -4.07 -19.71 -3.82
C ALA A 109 -2.96 -20.72 -3.50
N ALA A 110 -3.17 -21.60 -2.51
CA ALA A 110 -2.23 -22.65 -2.16
C ALA A 110 -2.10 -23.71 -3.27
N GLN A 111 -3.18 -24.01 -3.99
CA GLN A 111 -3.18 -24.98 -5.10
C GLN A 111 -2.46 -24.48 -6.36
N ARG A 112 -2.35 -23.16 -6.55
CA ARG A 112 -1.73 -22.54 -7.74
C ARG A 112 -0.78 -21.41 -7.32
N PRO A 113 0.45 -21.73 -6.88
CA PRO A 113 1.45 -20.71 -6.64
C PRO A 113 1.88 -20.08 -7.97
N ASP A 114 1.29 -18.92 -8.30
CA ASP A 114 1.65 -18.06 -9.43
C ASP A 114 3.17 -17.78 -9.44
N ARG A 115 3.86 -18.33 -10.46
CA ARG A 115 5.33 -18.40 -10.60
C ARG A 115 6.05 -17.07 -10.91
N ASN A 116 5.40 -15.91 -10.79
CA ASN A 116 5.95 -14.63 -11.26
C ASN A 116 6.58 -13.77 -10.14
N ILE A 117 7.67 -14.25 -9.54
CA ILE A 117 8.49 -13.50 -8.57
C ILE A 117 9.29 -12.37 -9.26
N LEU A 118 9.76 -12.56 -10.49
CA LEU A 118 10.64 -11.59 -11.19
C LEU A 118 9.98 -10.25 -11.57
N SER A 119 8.65 -10.16 -11.67
CA SER A 119 7.96 -8.96 -12.16
C SER A 119 7.70 -7.87 -11.09
N ARG A 120 8.10 -8.12 -9.84
CA ARG A 120 7.74 -7.27 -8.68
C ARG A 120 8.76 -6.18 -8.36
N LYS A 121 10.06 -6.43 -8.59
CA LYS A 121 11.17 -5.48 -8.29
C LYS A 121 11.11 -4.17 -9.09
N ALA A 122 10.90 -4.25 -10.41
CA ALA A 122 10.92 -3.07 -11.29
C ALA A 122 9.72 -2.14 -11.07
N LYS A 123 8.56 -2.69 -10.69
CA LYS A 123 7.34 -1.90 -10.46
C LYS A 123 7.44 -1.12 -9.15
N TRP A 124 8.01 -1.69 -8.09
CA TRP A 124 8.12 -1.01 -6.79
C TRP A 124 9.03 0.22 -6.80
N ILE A 125 10.21 0.16 -7.45
CA ILE A 125 11.11 1.33 -7.57
C ILE A 125 10.34 2.51 -8.20
N ASN A 126 9.53 2.22 -9.22
CA ASN A 126 8.67 3.22 -9.84
C ASN A 126 7.54 3.74 -8.92
N PHE A 127 7.01 2.92 -7.99
CA PHE A 127 5.98 3.35 -7.03
C PHE A 127 6.51 4.36 -6.01
N VAL A 128 7.68 4.08 -5.43
CA VAL A 128 8.35 4.97 -4.48
C VAL A 128 8.70 6.28 -5.17
N LEU A 129 9.28 6.23 -6.37
CA LEU A 129 9.58 7.42 -7.17
C LEU A 129 8.31 8.21 -7.54
N TYR A 130 7.20 7.53 -7.88
CA TYR A 130 5.93 8.18 -8.18
C TYR A 130 5.33 8.89 -6.95
N SER A 131 5.39 8.25 -5.79
CA SER A 131 4.88 8.84 -4.53
C SER A 131 5.70 10.07 -4.09
N PHE A 132 7.02 10.07 -4.32
CA PHE A 132 7.84 11.26 -4.13
C PHE A 132 7.53 12.38 -5.15
N SER A 133 7.24 12.04 -6.42
CA SER A 133 6.89 13.02 -7.47
C SER A 133 5.59 13.77 -7.18
N VAL A 134 4.56 13.09 -6.68
CA VAL A 134 3.28 13.73 -6.30
C VAL A 134 3.44 14.59 -5.04
N GLY A 135 4.33 14.22 -4.10
CA GLY A 135 4.64 15.05 -2.93
C GLY A 135 5.38 16.36 -3.25
N VAL A 136 6.25 16.35 -4.27
CA VAL A 136 7.05 17.54 -4.64
C VAL A 136 6.22 18.58 -5.43
N THR A 137 5.23 18.14 -6.21
CA THR A 137 4.40 19.07 -7.00
C THR A 137 3.47 19.93 -6.13
N MET A 138 3.07 19.47 -4.94
CA MET A 138 2.25 20.26 -4.00
C MET A 138 3.01 21.43 -3.35
N LEU A 139 4.32 21.30 -3.12
CA LEU A 139 5.16 22.37 -2.55
C LEU A 139 5.55 23.43 -3.58
N GLY A 140 5.86 23.03 -4.82
CA GLY A 140 6.19 23.97 -5.91
C GLY A 140 5.00 24.83 -6.35
N GLY A 141 3.79 24.25 -6.37
CA GLY A 141 2.57 24.96 -6.76
C GLY A 141 2.21 26.13 -5.83
N LEU A 142 2.42 25.97 -4.52
CA LEU A 142 2.08 27.01 -3.53
C LEU A 142 3.02 28.24 -3.65
N ALA A 143 4.31 28.01 -3.90
CA ALA A 143 5.28 29.08 -4.11
C ALA A 143 4.99 29.87 -5.40
N ALA A 144 4.63 29.20 -6.49
CA ALA A 144 4.27 29.84 -7.75
C ALA A 144 2.98 30.67 -7.63
N ILE A 145 1.97 30.20 -6.89
CA ILE A 145 0.73 30.95 -6.63
C ILE A 145 0.99 32.19 -5.79
N HIS A 146 1.88 32.12 -4.78
CA HIS A 146 2.21 33.28 -3.94
C HIS A 146 3.00 34.35 -4.72
N LEU A 147 3.95 33.95 -5.55
CA LEU A 147 4.71 34.86 -6.42
C LEU A 147 3.82 35.54 -7.47
N ARG A 148 2.85 34.82 -8.04
CA ARG A 148 1.90 35.39 -9.01
C ARG A 148 0.94 36.41 -8.37
N LYS A 149 0.48 36.16 -7.13
CA LYS A 149 -0.32 37.16 -6.39
C LYS A 149 0.48 38.43 -6.09
N ASN A 150 1.75 38.30 -5.70
CA ASN A 150 2.58 39.44 -5.34
C ASN A 150 2.94 40.31 -6.57
N LYS A 151 3.18 39.69 -7.73
CA LYS A 151 3.41 40.41 -8.99
C LYS A 151 2.16 41.19 -9.44
N ASN A 152 0.99 40.57 -9.43
CA ASN A 152 -0.27 41.23 -9.79
C ASN A 152 -0.63 42.39 -8.84
N MET A 153 -0.29 42.29 -7.55
CA MET A 153 -0.48 43.39 -6.57
C MET A 153 0.45 44.57 -6.83
N LYS A 154 1.70 44.33 -7.26
CA LYS A 154 2.65 45.39 -7.64
C LYS A 154 2.22 46.12 -8.91
N GLU A 155 1.77 45.38 -9.93
CA GLU A 155 1.28 45.96 -11.20
C GLU A 155 0.03 46.83 -10.99
N ARG A 156 -0.92 46.41 -10.13
CA ARG A 156 -2.10 47.22 -9.77
C ARG A 156 -1.73 48.52 -9.05
N ARG A 157 -0.72 48.50 -8.17
CA ARG A 157 -0.23 49.70 -7.46
C ARG A 157 0.51 50.67 -8.38
N GLN A 158 1.19 50.19 -9.41
CA GLN A 158 1.79 51.05 -10.43
C GLN A 158 0.74 51.69 -11.34
N ASN A 159 -0.26 50.93 -11.79
CA ASN A 159 -1.32 51.46 -12.64
C ASN A 159 -2.20 52.49 -11.92
N GLN A 160 -2.46 52.32 -10.61
CA GLN A 160 -3.14 53.34 -9.80
C GLN A 160 -2.31 54.60 -9.55
N LYS A 161 -0.98 54.52 -9.59
CA LYS A 161 -0.11 55.70 -9.47
C LYS A 161 -0.02 56.49 -10.78
N LEU A 162 -0.12 55.82 -11.93
CA LEU A 162 -0.16 56.48 -13.24
C LEU A 162 -1.50 57.16 -13.56
N SER A 163 -2.60 56.74 -12.93
CA SER A 163 -3.93 57.32 -13.15
C SER A 163 -4.22 58.60 -12.35
N HIS A 164 -3.27 59.07 -11.54
CA HIS A 164 -3.39 60.27 -10.69
C HIS A 164 -2.31 61.34 -10.96
N THR A 165 -1.63 61.26 -12.11
CA THR A 165 -0.75 62.29 -12.69
C THR A 165 -1.30 62.71 -14.02
#